data_AF-A0A9W8GJF1-F1
#
_entry.id   AF-A0A9W8GJF1-F1
#
_cell.length_a   1.000
_cell.length_b   1.000
_cell.length_c   1.000
_cell.angle_alpha   90.00
_cell.angle_beta   90.00
_cell.angle_gamma   90.00
#
_symmetry.space_group_name_H-M   'P 1'
#
loop_
_entity.id
_entity.type
_entity.pdbx_description
1 polymer ?
#
loop_
_entity_poly.entity_id
_entity_poly.type
_entity_poly.pdbx_seq_one_letter_code
_entity_poly.pdbx_strand_id
1 'polypeptide(L)'
;MSMRVLSKATPVTRAYIRYASTESSGQQAINKATTAFNDLTSTVRSQGVTKSLCSLYQKATGPIPASIKAPLNKAVGVLEPVLYYSEVVYQLGRQVARGQNFTLPNKADFMAAETQLFKVLDFVKAQNLKSIKDIPLETWKNGAIKTFELSALFVIGETVGRGNLLGYKD
;
A
#
# COMPACT_ATOMS: atom_id res chain seq x y z
N MET A 1 -5.17 -63.23 -62.65
CA MET A 1 -3.83 -63.03 -62.04
C MET A 1 -3.64 -61.55 -61.77
N SER A 2 -3.59 -61.18 -60.48
CA SER A 2 -3.63 -59.82 -59.98
C SER A 2 -2.21 -59.32 -59.70
N MET A 3 -1.69 -58.39 -60.51
CA MET A 3 -0.43 -57.69 -60.21
C MET A 3 -0.72 -56.43 -59.39
N ARG A 4 -0.33 -56.45 -58.11
CA ARG A 4 -0.31 -55.28 -57.24
C ARG A 4 1.00 -54.51 -57.49
N VAL A 5 0.90 -53.31 -58.05
CA VAL A 5 2.04 -52.38 -58.15
C VAL A 5 2.21 -51.69 -56.80
N LEU A 6 3.28 -52.06 -56.07
CA LEU A 6 3.69 -51.38 -54.84
C LEU A 6 4.43 -50.07 -55.22
N SER A 7 3.78 -48.92 -55.10
CA SER A 7 4.46 -47.63 -55.16
C SER A 7 5.09 -47.30 -53.80
N LYS A 8 6.43 -47.28 -53.71
CA LYS A 8 7.16 -46.77 -52.55
C LYS A 8 6.99 -45.25 -52.48
N ALA A 9 6.21 -44.76 -51.52
CA ALA A 9 6.19 -43.35 -51.15
C ALA A 9 7.50 -42.99 -50.43
N THR A 10 8.21 -42.00 -50.93
CA THR A 10 9.36 -41.40 -50.24
C THR A 10 8.87 -40.46 -49.14
N PRO A 11 9.40 -40.51 -47.90
CA PRO A 11 9.08 -39.52 -46.90
C PRO A 11 9.75 -38.17 -47.25
N VAL A 12 8.93 -37.15 -47.47
CA VAL A 12 9.38 -35.76 -47.58
C VAL A 12 9.98 -35.35 -46.23
N THR A 13 11.27 -35.02 -46.23
CA THR A 13 12.01 -34.51 -45.07
C THR A 13 11.46 -33.14 -44.64
N ARG A 14 10.60 -33.13 -43.62
CA ARG A 14 10.21 -31.91 -42.91
C ARG A 14 11.13 -31.71 -41.71
N ALA A 15 12.20 -30.94 -41.90
CA ALA A 15 13.03 -30.47 -40.79
C ALA A 15 13.40 -29.01 -41.03
N TYR A 16 12.50 -28.09 -40.67
CA TYR A 16 12.92 -26.73 -40.41
C TYR A 16 13.52 -26.71 -39.00
N ILE A 17 14.84 -26.78 -38.96
CA ILE A 17 15.64 -26.70 -37.73
C ILE A 17 15.60 -25.23 -37.25
N ARG A 18 14.81 -24.94 -36.21
CA ARG A 18 14.99 -23.73 -35.37
C ARG A 18 15.74 -24.13 -34.11
N TYR A 19 17.03 -23.83 -34.06
CA TYR A 19 17.83 -23.65 -32.85
C TYR A 19 18.69 -22.41 -33.10
N ALA A 20 18.89 -21.44 -32.22
CA ALA A 20 18.53 -21.28 -30.82
C ALA A 20 18.56 -19.77 -30.52
N SER A 21 17.56 -19.26 -29.80
CA SER A 21 17.74 -18.08 -28.94
C SER A 21 17.47 -18.52 -27.51
N THR A 22 18.55 -18.85 -26.81
CA THR A 22 18.61 -18.99 -25.35
C THR A 22 18.50 -17.63 -24.67
N GLU A 23 17.45 -16.88 -24.99
CA GLU A 23 17.06 -15.64 -24.29
C GLU A 23 15.56 -15.60 -23.95
N SER A 24 14.76 -16.62 -24.30
CA SER A 24 13.29 -16.48 -24.29
C SER A 24 12.57 -17.03 -23.06
N SER A 25 13.14 -17.92 -22.25
CA SER A 25 12.42 -18.45 -21.07
C SER A 25 12.40 -17.45 -19.91
N GLY A 26 13.53 -16.78 -19.67
CA GLY A 26 13.71 -15.76 -18.63
C GLY A 26 13.01 -14.45 -19.00
N GLN A 27 13.29 -13.87 -20.17
CA GLN A 27 12.60 -12.66 -20.62
C GLN A 27 11.10 -12.85 -20.86
N GLN A 28 10.59 -14.01 -21.34
CA GLN A 28 9.14 -14.20 -21.42
C GLN A 28 8.49 -14.39 -20.05
N ALA A 29 9.17 -15.01 -19.08
CA ALA A 29 8.68 -15.09 -17.71
C ALA A 29 8.66 -13.71 -17.04
N ILE A 30 9.70 -12.89 -17.26
CA ILE A 30 9.77 -11.49 -16.79
C ILE A 30 8.71 -10.65 -17.49
N ASN A 31 8.56 -10.74 -18.81
CA ASN A 31 7.56 -9.96 -19.54
C ASN A 31 6.12 -10.40 -19.19
N LYS A 32 5.88 -11.69 -18.92
CA LYS A 32 4.61 -12.20 -18.38
C LYS A 32 4.36 -11.77 -16.93
N ALA A 33 5.41 -11.72 -16.10
CA ALA A 33 5.32 -11.20 -14.75
C ALA A 33 5.05 -9.69 -14.74
N THR A 34 5.69 -8.92 -15.63
CA THR A 34 5.49 -7.47 -15.79
C THR A 34 4.11 -7.15 -16.34
N THR A 35 3.61 -7.92 -17.31
CA THR A 35 2.21 -7.77 -17.77
C THR A 35 1.20 -8.21 -16.72
N ALA A 36 1.44 -9.30 -15.99
CA ALA A 36 0.60 -9.71 -14.86
C ALA A 36 0.62 -8.70 -13.70
N PHE A 37 1.75 -8.02 -13.47
CA PHE A 37 1.88 -6.98 -12.46
C PHE A 37 1.19 -5.68 -12.90
N ASN A 38 1.30 -5.30 -14.17
CA ASN A 38 0.58 -4.15 -14.73
C ASN A 38 -0.94 -4.40 -14.73
N ASP A 39 -1.39 -5.62 -15.05
CA ASP A 39 -2.78 -6.05 -14.91
C ASP A 39 -3.22 -6.12 -13.44
N LEU A 40 -2.32 -6.47 -12.52
CA LEU A 40 -2.60 -6.40 -11.09
C LEU A 40 -2.83 -4.95 -10.66
N THR A 41 -2.03 -4.03 -11.17
CA THR A 41 -2.08 -2.61 -10.81
C THR A 41 -3.39 -1.96 -11.31
N SER A 42 -3.88 -2.37 -12.48
CA SER A 42 -5.19 -1.94 -13.02
C SER A 42 -6.38 -2.63 -12.33
N THR A 43 -6.23 -3.87 -11.89
CA THR A 43 -7.27 -4.64 -11.17
C THR A 43 -7.36 -4.20 -9.70
N VAL A 44 -6.25 -3.89 -9.03
CA VAL A 44 -6.21 -3.30 -7.67
C VAL A 44 -6.97 -1.96 -7.65
N ARG A 45 -6.79 -1.14 -8.69
CA ARG A 45 -7.51 0.15 -8.82
C ARG A 45 -9.01 0.01 -9.06
N SER A 46 -9.47 -1.11 -9.63
CA SER A 46 -10.87 -1.29 -10.05
C SER A 46 -11.67 -2.26 -9.18
N GLN A 47 -11.03 -3.23 -8.53
CA GLN A 47 -11.70 -4.34 -7.81
C GLN A 47 -11.21 -4.56 -6.37
N GLY A 48 -10.21 -3.79 -5.91
CA GLY A 48 -9.64 -3.93 -4.57
C GLY A 48 -8.54 -4.98 -4.48
N VAL A 49 -7.59 -4.77 -3.56
CA VAL A 49 -6.35 -5.56 -3.40
C VAL A 49 -6.64 -7.06 -3.22
N THR A 50 -7.73 -7.36 -2.52
CA THR A 50 -8.17 -8.71 -2.16
C THR A 50 -8.55 -9.54 -3.38
N LYS A 51 -9.32 -8.98 -4.33
CA LYS A 51 -9.73 -9.68 -5.56
C LYS A 51 -8.59 -9.83 -6.56
N SER A 52 -7.69 -8.85 -6.62
CA SER A 52 -6.48 -8.91 -7.43
C SER A 52 -5.50 -9.97 -6.95
N LEU A 53 -5.30 -10.12 -5.63
CA LEU A 53 -4.43 -11.18 -5.09
C LEU A 53 -5.07 -12.56 -5.20
N CYS A 54 -6.39 -12.68 -5.03
CA CYS A 54 -7.11 -13.94 -5.18
C CYS A 54 -7.13 -14.42 -6.64
N SER A 55 -7.25 -13.51 -7.62
CA SER A 55 -7.13 -13.85 -9.06
C SER A 55 -5.70 -14.15 -9.49
N LEU A 56 -4.69 -13.49 -8.92
CA LEU A 56 -3.28 -13.87 -9.09
C LEU A 56 -3.01 -15.25 -8.50
N TYR A 57 -3.59 -15.54 -7.33
CA TYR A 57 -3.48 -16.84 -6.70
C TYR A 57 -4.11 -17.94 -7.55
N GLN A 58 -5.33 -17.74 -8.06
CA GLN A 58 -5.97 -18.69 -8.99
C GLN A 58 -5.15 -18.90 -10.27
N LYS A 59 -4.50 -17.85 -10.80
CA LYS A 59 -3.62 -17.97 -11.96
C LYS A 59 -2.26 -18.62 -11.64
N ALA A 60 -1.72 -18.37 -10.45
CA ALA A 60 -0.45 -18.93 -10.00
C ALA A 60 -0.61 -20.39 -9.56
N THR A 61 -1.77 -20.80 -9.03
CA THR A 61 -2.06 -22.15 -8.55
C THR A 61 -2.55 -23.12 -9.64
N GLY A 62 -1.98 -23.02 -10.84
CA GLY A 62 -2.09 -24.03 -11.91
C GLY A 62 -1.65 -25.44 -11.46
N PRO A 63 -1.10 -26.31 -12.33
CA PRO A 63 -0.70 -27.66 -11.92
C PRO A 63 0.59 -27.63 -11.09
N ILE A 64 0.54 -27.03 -9.90
CA ILE A 64 1.57 -27.06 -8.88
C ILE A 64 1.35 -28.33 -8.03
N PRO A 65 2.41 -29.09 -7.70
CA PRO A 65 2.32 -30.29 -6.88
C PRO A 65 1.65 -30.03 -5.51
N ALA A 66 0.89 -31.01 -5.03
CA ALA A 66 0.07 -30.92 -3.82
C ALA A 66 0.84 -30.50 -2.56
N SER A 67 2.14 -30.84 -2.49
CA SER A 67 3.05 -30.51 -1.41
C SER A 67 3.27 -29.00 -1.21
N ILE A 68 3.13 -28.21 -2.28
CA ILE A 68 3.27 -26.73 -2.25
C ILE A 68 1.89 -26.06 -2.12
N LYS A 69 0.82 -26.69 -2.61
CA LYS A 69 -0.56 -26.18 -2.52
C LYS A 69 -1.08 -26.10 -1.09
N ALA A 70 -0.77 -27.09 -0.24
CA ALA A 70 -1.27 -27.13 1.14
C ALA A 70 -0.79 -25.94 2.02
N PRO A 71 0.51 -25.58 2.07
CA PRO A 71 0.95 -24.42 2.82
C PRO A 71 0.54 -23.08 2.18
N LEU A 72 0.48 -23.00 0.84
CA LEU A 72 0.00 -21.78 0.15
C LEU A 72 -1.48 -21.50 0.45
N ASN A 73 -2.35 -22.53 0.39
CA ASN A 73 -3.78 -22.38 0.69
C ASN A 73 -4.00 -21.88 2.13
N LYS A 74 -3.18 -22.34 3.08
CA LYS A 74 -3.23 -21.86 4.47
C LYS A 74 -2.80 -20.40 4.59
N ALA A 75 -1.71 -20.01 3.93
CA ALA A 75 -1.23 -18.63 3.95
C ALA A 75 -2.24 -17.67 3.30
N VAL A 76 -2.83 -18.05 2.16
CA VAL A 76 -3.85 -17.24 1.48
C VAL A 76 -5.13 -17.12 2.31
N GLY A 77 -5.56 -18.20 2.97
CA GLY A 77 -6.71 -18.17 3.86
C GLY A 77 -6.56 -17.23 5.07
N VAL A 78 -5.33 -16.93 5.50
CA VAL A 78 -5.04 -15.95 6.56
C VAL A 78 -4.83 -14.54 6.02
N LEU A 79 -4.26 -14.41 4.81
CA LEU A 79 -4.06 -13.12 4.15
C LEU A 79 -5.38 -12.47 3.73
N GLU A 80 -6.34 -13.26 3.25
CA GLU A 80 -7.63 -12.76 2.77
C GLU A 80 -8.43 -11.95 3.83
N PRO A 81 -8.62 -12.43 5.08
CA PRO A 81 -9.27 -11.63 6.11
C PRO A 81 -8.45 -10.38 6.49
N VAL A 82 -7.12 -10.48 6.56
CA VAL A 82 -6.26 -9.32 6.90
C VAL A 82 -6.34 -8.22 5.83
N LEU A 83 -6.36 -8.61 4.56
CA LEU A 83 -6.51 -7.68 3.44
C LEU A 83 -7.89 -7.03 3.45
N TYR A 84 -8.94 -7.81 3.69
CA TYR A 84 -10.30 -7.28 3.79
C TYR A 84 -10.42 -6.26 4.93
N TYR A 85 -9.94 -6.58 6.14
CA TYR A 85 -10.01 -5.65 7.25
C TYR A 85 -9.15 -4.40 7.04
N SER A 86 -7.97 -4.53 6.43
CA SER A 86 -7.14 -3.37 6.11
C SER A 86 -7.78 -2.46 5.06
N GLU A 87 -8.48 -3.02 4.08
CA GLU A 87 -9.26 -2.25 3.10
C GLU A 87 -10.43 -1.50 3.75
N VAL A 88 -11.17 -2.15 4.65
CA VAL A 88 -12.26 -1.50 5.40
C VAL A 88 -11.73 -0.33 6.23
N VAL A 89 -10.62 -0.53 6.97
CA VAL A 89 -9.97 0.53 7.76
C VAL A 89 -9.53 1.68 6.86
N TYR A 90 -8.95 1.38 5.69
CA TYR A 90 -8.54 2.39 4.72
C TYR A 90 -9.72 3.19 4.17
N GLN A 91 -10.80 2.51 3.78
CA GLN A 91 -12.00 3.17 3.24
C GLN A 91 -12.69 4.04 4.31
N LEU A 92 -12.81 3.55 5.54
CA LEU A 92 -13.32 4.32 6.68
C LEU A 92 -12.43 5.52 6.97
N GLY A 93 -11.12 5.34 7.04
CA GLY A 93 -10.16 6.42 7.24
C GLY A 93 -10.28 7.50 6.16
N ARG A 94 -10.45 7.10 4.89
CA ARG A 94 -10.65 8.03 3.78
C ARG A 94 -11.97 8.79 3.89
N GLN A 95 -13.06 8.13 4.29
CA GLN A 95 -14.35 8.78 4.49
C GLN A 95 -14.29 9.79 5.62
N VAL A 96 -13.67 9.43 6.75
CA VAL A 96 -13.47 10.34 7.89
C VAL A 96 -12.58 11.51 7.50
N ALA A 97 -11.47 11.27 6.80
CA ALA A 97 -10.58 12.33 6.33
C ALA A 97 -11.29 13.34 5.43
N ARG A 98 -12.15 12.86 4.53
CA ARG A 98 -12.98 13.71 3.66
C ARG A 98 -14.08 14.43 4.44
N GLY A 99 -14.79 13.72 5.32
CA GLY A 99 -15.90 14.27 6.09
C GLY A 99 -15.46 15.33 7.11
N GLN A 100 -14.27 15.18 7.70
CA GLN A 100 -13.70 16.13 8.64
C GLN A 100 -12.81 17.19 7.97
N ASN A 101 -12.77 17.23 6.63
CA ASN A 101 -11.91 18.14 5.86
C ASN A 101 -10.45 18.14 6.35
N PHE A 102 -9.91 16.95 6.68
CA PHE A 102 -8.48 16.82 6.97
C PHE A 102 -7.68 17.02 5.67
N THR A 103 -7.39 18.27 5.38
CA THR A 103 -6.50 18.68 4.29
C THR A 103 -5.13 19.03 4.85
N LEU A 104 -4.09 18.77 4.06
CA LEU A 104 -2.77 19.29 4.39
C LEU A 104 -2.84 20.83 4.39
N PRO A 105 -2.35 21.50 5.44
CA PRO A 105 -2.38 22.95 5.54
C PRO A 105 -1.58 23.58 4.40
N ASN A 106 -2.12 24.66 3.84
CA ASN A 106 -1.43 25.45 2.82
C ASN A 106 -0.55 26.54 3.48
N LYS A 107 0.32 27.18 2.72
CA LYS A 107 1.21 28.26 3.18
C LYS A 107 0.45 29.40 3.88
N ALA A 108 -0.76 29.71 3.43
CA ALA A 108 -1.62 30.72 4.04
C ALA A 108 -2.03 30.33 5.48
N ASP A 109 -2.32 29.05 5.72
CA ASP A 109 -2.70 28.53 7.03
C ASP A 109 -1.52 28.61 8.02
N PHE A 110 -0.30 28.37 7.52
CA PHE A 110 0.92 28.55 8.32
C PHE A 110 1.14 30.01 8.70
N MET A 111 0.98 30.95 7.77
CA MET A 111 1.08 32.39 8.08
C MET A 111 0.02 32.83 9.09
N ALA A 112 -1.21 32.31 8.97
CA ALA A 112 -2.28 32.58 9.91
C ALA A 112 -1.95 32.03 11.31
N ALA A 113 -1.41 30.80 11.39
CA ALA A 113 -1.00 30.17 12.63
C ALA A 113 0.16 30.93 13.31
N GLU A 114 1.18 31.33 12.56
CA GLU A 114 2.29 32.15 13.08
C GLU A 114 1.77 33.48 13.66
N THR A 115 0.90 34.16 12.92
CA THR A 115 0.31 35.42 13.36
C THR A 115 -0.49 35.25 14.66
N GLN A 116 -1.24 34.15 14.80
CA GLN A 116 -1.96 33.85 16.04
C GLN A 116 -1.02 33.53 17.20
N LEU A 117 0.05 32.80 16.95
CA LEU A 117 1.06 32.44 17.95
C LEU A 117 1.77 33.68 18.48
N PHE A 118 2.21 34.58 17.59
CA PHE A 118 2.82 35.86 17.98
C PHE A 118 1.85 36.74 18.77
N LYS A 119 0.57 36.80 18.38
CA LYS A 119 -0.46 37.54 19.16
C LYS A 119 -0.63 36.99 20.57
N VAL A 120 -0.63 35.67 20.74
CA VAL A 120 -0.71 35.05 22.08
C VAL A 120 0.56 35.35 22.88
N LEU A 121 1.73 35.28 22.24
CA LEU A 121 3.00 35.56 22.90
C LEU A 121 3.09 37.02 23.36
N ASP A 122 2.64 37.96 22.54
CA ASP A 122 2.59 39.38 22.86
C ASP A 122 1.55 39.67 23.96
N PHE A 123 0.41 38.99 23.93
CA PHE A 123 -0.59 39.06 25.00
C PHE A 123 -0.04 38.56 26.35
N VAL A 124 0.71 37.45 26.35
CA VAL A 124 1.36 36.91 27.56
C VAL A 124 2.49 37.80 28.05
N LYS A 125 3.22 38.48 27.16
CA LYS A 125 4.25 39.46 27.54
C LYS A 125 3.65 40.76 28.08
N ALA A 126 2.52 41.20 27.52
CA ALA A 126 1.89 42.47 27.87
C ALA A 126 0.97 42.38 29.10
N GLN A 127 0.29 41.24 29.30
CA GLN A 127 -0.47 41.00 30.52
C GLN A 127 0.44 40.40 31.60
N ASN A 128 0.60 41.13 32.71
CA ASN A 128 1.09 40.56 33.95
C ASN A 128 0.35 39.25 34.23
N LEU A 129 1.10 38.19 34.59
CA LEU A 129 0.67 36.81 34.90
C LEU A 129 -0.55 36.66 35.85
N LYS A 130 -1.07 37.77 36.40
CA LYS A 130 -2.29 37.86 37.19
C LYS A 130 -3.54 37.49 36.38
N SER A 131 -3.64 37.92 35.11
CA SER A 131 -4.80 37.59 34.25
C SER A 131 -4.89 36.12 33.86
N ILE A 132 -3.81 35.34 34.02
CA ILE A 132 -3.79 33.90 33.73
C ILE A 132 -4.59 33.12 34.79
N LYS A 133 -4.73 33.66 36.01
CA LYS A 133 -5.53 33.05 37.09
C LYS A 133 -7.04 33.19 36.87
N ASP A 134 -7.45 34.16 36.06
CA ASP A 134 -8.87 34.42 35.76
C ASP A 134 -9.37 33.62 34.55
N ILE A 135 -8.52 32.75 33.97
CA ILE A 135 -8.92 31.88 32.87
C ILE A 135 -9.86 30.79 33.42
N PRO A 136 -11.04 30.59 32.82
CA PRO A 136 -11.96 29.55 33.26
C PRO A 136 -11.34 28.15 33.11
N LEU A 137 -11.60 27.29 34.10
CA LEU A 137 -11.04 25.95 34.20
C LEU A 137 -11.28 25.10 32.93
N GLU A 138 -12.43 25.28 32.29
CA GLU A 138 -12.78 24.58 31.05
C GLU A 138 -11.84 24.91 29.89
N THR A 139 -11.48 26.19 29.72
CA THR A 139 -10.52 26.64 28.70
C THR A 139 -9.14 26.09 28.99
N TRP A 140 -8.74 26.04 30.27
CA TRP A 140 -7.47 25.48 30.68
C TRP A 140 -7.39 23.97 30.40
N LYS A 141 -8.46 23.23 30.71
CA LYS A 141 -8.58 21.80 30.40
C LYS A 141 -8.51 21.54 28.89
N ASN A 142 -9.27 22.28 28.10
CA ASN A 142 -9.27 22.12 26.65
C ASN A 142 -7.89 22.46 26.07
N GLY A 143 -7.23 23.51 26.57
CA GLY A 143 -5.86 23.85 26.22
C GLY A 143 -4.88 22.72 26.55
N ALA A 144 -4.96 22.15 27.75
CA ALA A 144 -4.10 21.05 28.19
C ALA A 144 -4.30 19.77 27.35
N ILE A 145 -5.54 19.45 26.97
CA ILE A 145 -5.82 18.32 26.07
C ILE A 145 -5.18 18.57 24.71
N LYS A 146 -5.31 19.79 24.17
CA LYS A 146 -4.71 20.13 22.87
C LYS A 146 -3.18 20.16 22.89
N THR A 147 -2.56 20.64 23.96
CA THR A 147 -1.10 20.58 24.09
C THR A 147 -0.61 19.13 24.23
N PHE A 148 -1.37 18.28 24.93
CA PHE A 148 -1.09 16.85 25.01
C PHE A 148 -1.19 16.17 23.63
N GLU A 149 -2.27 16.42 22.87
CA GLU A 149 -2.43 15.94 21.49
C GLU A 149 -1.24 16.37 20.61
N LEU A 150 -0.79 17.62 20.73
CA LEU A 150 0.32 18.17 19.95
C LEU A 150 1.66 17.54 20.33
N SER A 151 1.88 17.27 21.63
CA SER A 151 3.07 16.56 22.11
C SER A 151 3.10 15.10 21.65
N ALA A 152 1.94 14.43 21.60
CA ALA A 152 1.83 13.09 21.07
C ALA A 152 2.12 13.06 19.56
N LEU A 153 1.62 14.04 18.81
CA LEU A 153 1.91 14.18 17.38
C LEU A 153 3.41 14.40 17.12
N PHE A 154 4.07 15.19 17.98
CA PHE A 154 5.52 15.38 17.92
C PHE A 154 6.29 14.07 18.11
N VAL A 155 5.94 13.25 19.12
CA VAL A 155 6.58 11.94 19.37
C VAL A 155 6.37 10.98 18.20
N ILE A 156 5.19 10.99 17.59
CA ILE A 156 4.93 10.19 16.38
C ILE A 156 5.83 10.67 15.23
N GLY A 157 5.93 11.99 15.05
CA GLY A 157 6.81 12.60 14.05
C GLY A 157 8.28 12.25 14.26
N GLU A 158 8.76 12.29 15.50
CA GLU A 158 10.12 11.88 15.88
C GLU A 158 10.35 10.39 15.56
N THR A 159 9.38 9.53 15.90
CA THR A 159 9.45 8.10 15.64
C THR A 159 9.54 7.81 14.14
N VAL A 160 8.76 8.52 13.32
CA VAL A 160 8.81 8.42 11.85
C VAL A 160 10.14 8.95 11.31
N GLY A 161 10.60 10.11 11.79
CA GLY A 161 11.86 10.73 11.36
C GLY A 161 13.10 9.89 11.68
N ARG A 162 13.09 9.21 12.83
CA ARG A 162 14.14 8.27 13.26
C ARG A 162 14.05 6.92 12.55
N GLY A 163 12.87 6.56 12.04
CA GLY A 163 12.60 5.25 11.43
C GLY A 163 12.67 4.07 12.40
N ASN A 164 12.71 4.33 13.71
CA ASN A 164 12.77 3.32 14.77
C ASN A 164 11.76 3.65 15.88
N LEU A 165 11.00 2.62 16.28
CA LEU A 165 10.04 2.69 17.41
C LEU A 165 10.75 2.89 18.76
N LEU A 166 11.93 2.30 18.94
CA LEU A 166 12.68 2.34 20.19
C LEU A 166 14.10 2.84 19.93
N GLY A 167 14.49 3.92 20.60
CA GLY A 167 15.84 4.45 20.61
C GLY A 167 16.36 4.98 19.27
N TYR A 168 17.52 5.63 19.30
CA TYR A 168 18.28 5.99 18.11
C TYR A 168 19.08 4.78 17.62
N LYS A 169 19.29 4.71 16.30
CA LYS A 169 20.32 3.84 15.77
C LYS A 169 21.65 4.44 16.20
N ASP A 170 22.39 3.70 17.02
CA ASP A 170 23.81 3.96 17.24
C ASP A 170 24.59 3.87 15.92
#